data_AF-A0A962YLR5-F1
#
_entry.id   AF-A0A962YLR5-F1
#
_cell.length_a   1.000
_cell.length_b   1.000
_cell.length_c   1.000
_cell.angle_alpha   90.00
_cell.angle_beta   90.00
_cell.angle_gamma   90.00
#
_symmetry.space_group_name_H-M   'P 1'
#
loop_
_entity.id
_entity.type
_entity.pdbx_description
1 polymer ?
#
loop_
_entity_poly.entity_id
_entity_poly.type
_entity_poly.pdbx_seq_one_letter_code
_entity_poly.pdbx_strand_id
1 'polypeptide(L)'
;MAILDILHFPDARLRNLAKPVATVDDSVRKLIDDMFETMYAAPGIGLAAIQVNEARRVIVVDITEDRSQPLALVNPQILTKQGQPLALVNPQILTKQG
;
A
#
# COMPACT_ATOMS: atom_id res chain seq x y z
N MET A 1 2.69 11.18 -13.74
CA MET A 1 3.14 10.72 -12.40
C MET A 1 4.42 9.92 -12.63
N ALA A 2 5.10 9.49 -11.57
CA ALA A 2 6.38 8.79 -11.67
C ALA A 2 6.32 7.39 -11.05
N ILE A 3 6.97 6.42 -11.69
CA ILE A 3 7.27 5.11 -11.10
C ILE A 3 8.46 5.28 -10.15
N LEU A 4 8.26 4.92 -8.88
CA LEU A 4 9.24 5.00 -7.81
C LEU A 4 9.99 3.66 -7.67
N ASP A 5 11.25 3.71 -7.23
CA ASP A 5 12.03 2.50 -6.98
C ASP A 5 11.52 1.76 -5.74
N ILE A 6 11.13 0.49 -5.92
CA ILE A 6 10.78 -0.39 -4.81
C ILE A 6 12.05 -0.98 -4.19
N LEU A 7 12.25 -0.72 -2.90
CA LEU A 7 13.28 -1.31 -2.08
C LEU A 7 13.02 -2.80 -1.87
N HIS A 8 14.08 -3.60 -1.96
CA HIS A 8 14.02 -5.04 -1.77
C HIS A 8 14.76 -5.45 -0.49
N PHE A 9 14.28 -6.49 0.19
CA PHE A 9 15.02 -7.10 1.30
C PHE A 9 16.42 -7.54 0.82
N PRO A 10 17.50 -7.31 1.59
CA PRO A 10 17.54 -6.91 3.01
C PRO A 10 17.79 -5.41 3.28
N ASP A 11 17.39 -4.50 2.39
CA ASP A 11 17.65 -3.06 2.53
C ASP A 11 17.25 -2.53 3.92
N ALA A 12 18.21 -1.94 4.65
CA ALA A 12 18.03 -1.50 6.02
C ALA A 12 16.97 -0.39 6.15
N ARG A 13 16.72 0.39 5.10
CA ARG A 13 15.72 1.47 5.09
C ARG A 13 14.30 0.95 5.27
N LEU A 14 14.03 -0.30 4.87
CA LEU A 14 12.74 -0.98 5.10
C LEU A 14 12.42 -1.17 6.60
N ARG A 15 13.42 -1.04 7.49
CA ARG A 15 13.25 -1.14 8.95
C ARG A 15 13.01 0.20 9.63
N ASN A 16 13.08 1.32 8.91
CA ASN A 16 12.86 2.64 9.50
C ASN A 16 11.39 2.80 9.95
N LEU A 17 11.18 3.40 11.11
CA LEU A 17 9.84 3.72 11.59
C LEU A 17 9.25 4.89 10.80
N ALA A 18 8.10 4.65 10.18
CA ALA A 18 7.37 5.66 9.44
C ALA A 18 6.77 6.73 10.39
N LYS A 19 6.94 8.00 10.04
CA LYS A 19 6.41 9.14 10.80
C LYS A 19 4.96 9.45 10.40
N PRO A 20 4.11 9.90 11.34
CA PRO A 20 2.78 10.39 10.99
C PRO A 20 2.83 11.56 10.01
N VAL A 21 1.85 11.62 9.11
CA VAL A 21 1.60 12.75 8.22
C VAL A 21 0.79 13.79 8.98
N ALA A 22 1.32 15.00 9.17
CA ALA A 22 0.62 16.06 9.92
C ALA A 22 -0.56 16.66 9.14
N THR A 23 -0.43 16.77 7.82
CA THR A 23 -1.45 17.35 6.93
C THR A 23 -1.37 16.66 5.58
N VAL A 24 -2.52 16.36 4.97
CA VAL A 24 -2.59 15.80 3.62
C VAL A 24 -2.59 16.96 2.62
N ASP A 25 -1.38 17.44 2.32
CA ASP A 25 -1.13 18.47 1.31
C ASP A 25 -0.91 17.85 -0.09
N ASP A 26 -0.56 18.69 -1.06
CA ASP A 26 -0.32 18.26 -2.44
C ASP A 26 0.88 17.33 -2.58
N SER A 27 1.86 17.43 -1.68
CA SER A 27 3.01 16.51 -1.68
C SER A 27 2.60 15.10 -1.28
N VAL A 28 1.65 14.98 -0.35
CA VAL A 28 1.09 13.69 0.08
C VAL A 28 0.18 13.12 -1.00
N ARG A 29 -0.65 13.95 -1.63
CA ARG A 29 -1.48 13.53 -2.78
C ARG A 29 -0.60 13.01 -3.93
N LYS A 30 0.45 13.76 -4.27
CA LYS A 30 1.42 13.34 -5.29
C LYS A 30 2.12 12.02 -4.92
N LEU A 31 2.51 11.84 -3.66
CA LEU A 31 3.09 10.57 -3.20
C LEU A 31 2.10 9.41 -3.38
N ILE A 32 0.83 9.59 -3.00
CA ILE A 32 -0.22 8.57 -3.15
C ILE A 32 -0.39 8.19 -4.62
N ASP A 33 -0.46 9.19 -5.48
CA ASP A 33 -0.55 9.03 -6.93
C ASP A 33 0.64 8.22 -7.47
N ASP A 34 1.88 8.67 -7.22
CA ASP A 34 3.10 7.98 -7.68
C ASP A 34 3.19 6.55 -7.09
N MET A 35 2.72 6.33 -5.86
CA MET A 35 2.63 5.01 -5.24
C MET A 35 1.63 4.08 -5.94
N PHE A 36 0.46 4.57 -6.35
CA PHE A 36 -0.49 3.76 -7.13
C PHE A 36 0.09 3.37 -8.47
N GLU A 37 0.71 4.31 -9.19
CA GLU A 37 1.35 4.02 -10.47
C GLU A 37 2.46 2.96 -10.31
N THR A 38 3.30 3.12 -9.29
CA THR A 38 4.36 2.16 -8.94
C THR A 38 3.78 0.77 -8.60
N MET A 39 2.74 0.72 -7.76
CA MET A 39 2.08 -0.52 -7.37
C MET A 39 1.52 -1.27 -8.59
N TYR A 40 0.83 -0.55 -9.49
CA TYR A 40 0.22 -1.13 -10.68
C TYR A 40 1.23 -1.58 -11.74
N ALA A 41 2.38 -0.90 -11.83
CA ALA A 41 3.50 -1.29 -12.68
C ALA A 41 4.26 -2.51 -12.13
N ALA A 42 4.27 -2.70 -10.81
CA ALA A 42 4.87 -3.84 -10.10
C ALA A 42 3.91 -5.03 -9.85
N PRO A 43 2.89 -5.20 -10.69
CA PRO A 43 1.61 -5.91 -10.43
C PRO A 43 1.23 -6.19 -8.96
N GLY A 44 1.43 -5.23 -8.06
CA GLY A 44 1.11 -5.37 -6.64
C GLY A 44 -0.36 -5.05 -6.32
N ILE A 45 -0.84 -5.56 -5.19
CA ILE A 45 -2.16 -5.23 -4.61
C ILE A 45 -2.08 -4.23 -3.45
N GLY A 46 -0.86 -3.88 -3.04
CA GLY A 46 -0.61 -2.91 -1.98
C GLY A 46 0.85 -2.45 -1.96
N LEU A 47 1.06 -1.20 -1.57
CA LEU A 47 2.38 -0.58 -1.43
C LEU A 47 2.39 0.38 -0.24
N ALA A 48 3.33 0.20 0.68
CA ALA A 48 3.59 1.15 1.76
C ALA A 48 4.68 2.14 1.35
N ALA A 49 4.56 3.41 1.77
CA ALA A 49 5.51 4.46 1.39
C ALA A 49 6.97 4.12 1.74
N ILE A 50 7.20 3.36 2.82
CA ILE A 50 8.55 2.94 3.21
C ILE A 50 9.24 2.08 2.14
N GLN A 51 8.47 1.32 1.35
CA GLN A 51 9.00 0.51 0.24
C GLN A 51 9.53 1.36 -0.90
N VAL A 52 9.16 2.64 -0.99
CA VAL A 52 9.68 3.60 -1.97
C VAL A 52 10.56 4.66 -1.28
N ASN A 53 11.19 4.28 -0.17
CA ASN A 53 12.10 5.11 0.63
C ASN A 53 11.44 6.37 1.25
N GLU A 54 10.13 6.34 1.44
CA GLU A 54 9.36 7.42 2.05
C GLU A 54 8.88 7.01 3.44
N ALA A 55 9.59 7.48 4.49
CA ALA A 55 9.30 7.14 5.88
C ALA A 55 8.09 7.91 6.45
N ARG A 56 6.95 7.85 5.74
CA ARG A 56 5.65 8.45 6.11
C ARG A 56 4.59 7.36 6.25
N ARG A 57 3.63 7.54 7.15
CA ARG A 57 2.53 6.59 7.37
C ARG A 57 1.47 6.69 6.26
N VAL A 58 1.80 6.21 5.07
CA VAL A 58 0.92 6.16 3.90
C VAL A 58 0.97 4.76 3.30
N ILE A 59 -0.19 4.21 2.96
CA ILE A 59 -0.37 2.92 2.30
C ILE A 59 -1.37 3.11 1.16
N VAL A 60 -1.08 2.55 0.00
CA VAL A 60 -2.05 2.37 -1.08
C VAL A 60 -2.38 0.89 -1.21
N VAL A 61 -3.64 0.57 -1.48
CA VAL A 61 -4.16 -0.80 -1.62
C VAL A 61 -5.19 -0.82 -2.74
N ASP A 62 -5.13 -1.83 -3.59
CA ASP A 62 -6.24 -2.23 -4.44
C ASP A 62 -6.21 -3.76 -4.59
N ILE A 63 -7.23 -4.43 -4.06
CA ILE A 63 -7.34 -5.89 -4.07
C ILE A 63 -8.26 -6.40 -5.18
N THR A 64 -8.85 -5.50 -5.97
CA THR A 64 -9.73 -5.87 -7.06
C THR A 64 -8.92 -6.29 -8.28
N GLU A 65 -9.36 -7.33 -8.98
CA GLU A 65 -8.69 -7.79 -10.20
C GLU A 65 -8.70 -6.71 -11.29
N ASP A 66 -9.77 -5.92 -11.35
CA ASP A 66 -9.99 -4.87 -12.33
C ASP A 66 -9.44 -3.50 -11.91
N ARG A 67 -8.79 -3.41 -10.74
CA ARG A 67 -8.18 -2.18 -10.21
C ARG A 67 -9.18 -1.03 -10.07
N SER A 68 -10.42 -1.36 -9.70
CA SER A 68 -11.55 -0.43 -9.64
C SER A 68 -11.79 0.18 -8.26
N GLN A 69 -11.14 -0.34 -7.21
CA GLN A 69 -11.36 0.10 -5.82
C GLN A 69 -10.05 0.50 -5.13
N PRO A 70 -9.37 1.55 -5.63
CA PRO A 70 -8.16 2.05 -5.00
C PRO A 70 -8.47 2.68 -3.64
N LEU A 71 -7.69 2.32 -2.63
CA LEU A 71 -7.76 2.86 -1.28
C LEU A 71 -6.40 3.44 -0.88
N ALA A 72 -6.39 4.71 -0.48
CA ALA A 72 -5.25 5.35 0.15
C ALA A 72 -5.53 5.55 1.64
N LEU A 73 -4.64 5.02 2.49
CA LEU A 73 -4.73 5.08 3.94
C LEU A 73 -3.59 5.94 4.47
N VAL A 74 -3.94 7.08 5.09
CA VAL A 74 -2.99 7.99 5.73
C VAL A 74 -3.14 7.88 7.25
N ASN A 75 -2.01 7.73 7.95
CA ASN A 75 -1.95 7.48 9.39
C ASN A 75 -2.87 6.35 9.89
N PRO A 76 -2.98 5.19 9.21
CA PRO A 76 -3.90 4.15 9.64
C PRO A 76 -3.56 3.64 11.03
N GLN A 77 -4.62 3.31 11.78
CA GLN A 77 -4.57 2.70 13.10
C GLN A 77 -5.59 1.57 13.16
N ILE A 78 -5.21 0.44 13.75
CA ILE A 78 -6.12 -0.65 14.04
C ILE A 78 -6.79 -0.33 15.38
N LEU A 79 -8.07 0.02 15.36
CA LEU A 79 -8.83 0.38 16.57
C LEU A 79 -9.35 -0.85 17.32
N THR A 80 -9.75 -1.87 16.57
CA THR A 80 -10.26 -3.14 17.11
C THR A 80 -9.86 -4.27 16.17
N LYS A 81 -9.55 -5.43 16.75
CA LYS A 81 -9.29 -6.66 16.01
C LYS A 81 -10.21 -7.74 16.55
N GLN A 82 -11.04 -8.32 15.69
CA GLN A 82 -11.93 -9.43 16.03
C GLN A 82 -11.67 -10.59 15.06
N GLY A 83 -11.80 -11.83 15.54
CA GLY A 83 -11.44 -13.04 14.79
C GLY A 83 -9.95 -13.40 14.85
N GLN A 84 -9.61 -14.58 14.33
CA GLN A 84 -8.22 -14.98 14.11
C GLN A 84 -7.65 -14.24 12.89
N PRO A 85 -6.34 -13.92 12.84
CA PRO A 85 -5.75 -13.30 11.66
C PRO A 85 -6.02 -14.16 10.42
N LEU A 86 -6.70 -13.57 9.44
CA LEU A 86 -6.91 -14.20 8.14
C LEU A 86 -5.54 -14.32 7.45
N ALA A 87 -4.97 -15.53 7.46
CA ALA A 87 -3.81 -15.87 6.67
C ALA A 87 -4.29 -16.35 5.30
N LEU A 88 -4.15 -15.52 4.28
CA LEU A 88 -4.36 -15.90 2.89
C LEU A 88 -3.03 -16.42 2.34
N VAL A 89 -2.94 -17.73 2.12
CA VAL A 89 -1.80 -18.38 1.45
C VAL A 89 -2.32 -18.94 0.14
N ASN A 90 -1.79 -18.45 -0.98
CA ASN A 90 -2.19 -18.83 -2.34
C ASN A 90 -3.71 -18.76 -2.63
N PRO A 91 -4.40 -17.64 -2.33
CA PRO A 91 -5.82 -17.55 -2.64
C PRO A 91 -6.04 -17.56 -4.16
N GLN A 92 -6.95 -18.41 -4.63
CA GLN A 92 -7.51 -18.34 -5.98
C GLN A 92 -8.91 -17.75 -5.89
N ILE A 93 -9.18 -16.75 -6.71
CA ILE A 93 -10.52 -16.16 -6.82
C ILE A 93 -11.33 -17.08 -7.75
N LEU A 94 -12.32 -17.76 -7.18
CA LEU A 94 -13.31 -18.52 -7.95
C LEU A 94 -14.57 -17.66 -8.04
N THR A 95 -14.79 -16.98 -9.17
CA THR A 95 -16.05 -16.30 -9.43
C THR A 95 -17.16 -17.34 -9.52
N LYS A 96 -18.10 -17.31 -8.57
CA LYS A 96 -19.29 -18.15 -8.62
C LYS A 96 -20.19 -17.61 -9.73
N GLN A 97 -20.28 -18.32 -10.86
CA GLN A 97 -21.31 -18.06 -11.87
C GLN A 97 -22.67 -18.30 -11.20
N GLY A 98 -23.44 -17.22 -11.07
CA GLY A 98 -24.88 -17.23 -10.81
C GLY A 98 -25.59 -16.75 -12.05
#